data_AF-A0A2V5I177-F1
#
_entry.id   AF-A0A2V5I177-F1
#
_cell.length_a   1.000
_cell.length_b   1.000
_cell.length_c   1.000
_cell.angle_alpha   90.00
_cell.angle_beta   90.00
_cell.angle_gamma   90.00
#
_symmetry.space_group_name_H-M   'P 1'
#
loop_
_entity.id
_entity.type
_entity.pdbx_description
1 polymer ?
#
loop_
_entity_poly.entity_id
_entity_poly.type
_entity_poly.pdbx_seq_one_letter_code
_entity_poly.pdbx_strand_id
1 'polypeptide(L)'
;MSFSMIQAPLSPPLGHMLTLPFSQARSPPKPTQATRGHEQASSLTTSDSKQTHCLPNSHESMQKEQSDSRSVADLVAARARCQRACRRFNNAGEVSRRQMLELWKDILNDQTPLPPPQEDPLDDDIQLEHYPWIEPPFRTDYGHNLKVGAGAFINFDAVIIDTSPITIGARTLIGPRASLYSGTHPLDPVERNGFKGPQIGKEIHIGEDCWLAGNVTVLPGVTIRKGSVIGAGSVVNKTVNFTVIAENVDSWNGDYEYYRNRHCQ
;
A
#
# COMPACT_ATOMS: atom_id res chain seq x y z
N MET A 1 5.00 -67.19 11.54
CA MET A 1 3.62 -67.23 12.06
C MET A 1 3.15 -65.80 12.29
N SER A 2 1.99 -65.48 11.71
CA SER A 2 1.09 -64.33 11.85
C SER A 2 1.59 -62.87 11.85
N PHE A 3 1.23 -62.21 10.74
CA PHE A 3 0.79 -60.80 10.65
C PHE A 3 -0.37 -60.50 11.61
N SER A 4 -0.49 -59.23 12.05
CA SER A 4 -1.80 -58.59 12.22
C SER A 4 -1.70 -57.06 12.09
N MET A 5 -2.43 -56.54 11.09
CA MET A 5 -2.81 -55.14 10.93
C MET A 5 -3.98 -54.81 11.88
N ILE A 6 -4.01 -53.60 12.45
CA ILE A 6 -5.25 -52.93 12.92
C ILE A 6 -5.04 -51.41 12.70
N GLN A 7 -5.53 -50.84 11.58
CA GLN A 7 -6.84 -50.17 11.38
C GLN A 7 -7.04 -48.84 12.11
N ALA A 8 -7.24 -47.78 11.31
CA ALA A 8 -7.62 -46.43 11.69
C ALA A 8 -9.12 -46.33 12.05
N PRO A 9 -9.54 -45.33 12.85
CA PRO A 9 -10.94 -44.94 12.95
C PRO A 9 -11.28 -43.71 12.07
N LEU A 10 -12.11 -44.01 11.07
CA LEU A 10 -13.30 -43.31 10.57
C LEU A 10 -13.63 -41.89 11.09
N SER A 11 -13.88 -41.00 10.13
CA SER A 11 -14.52 -39.68 10.25
C SER A 11 -15.93 -39.73 10.85
N PRO A 12 -16.40 -38.68 11.56
CA PRO A 12 -17.81 -38.50 11.87
C PRO A 12 -18.58 -37.82 10.71
N PRO A 13 -19.92 -37.94 10.67
CA PRO A 13 -20.73 -37.64 9.48
C PRO A 13 -21.17 -36.17 9.37
N LEU A 14 -21.58 -35.83 8.15
CA LEU A 14 -22.24 -34.60 7.71
C LEU A 14 -23.42 -34.20 8.60
N GLY A 15 -23.31 -33.03 9.23
CA GLY A 15 -24.43 -32.31 9.85
C GLY A 15 -25.04 -31.35 8.84
N HIS A 16 -26.33 -31.56 8.55
CA HIS A 16 -27.20 -30.68 7.77
C HIS A 16 -27.17 -29.24 8.29
N MET A 17 -26.67 -28.30 7.47
CA MET A 17 -26.88 -26.88 7.72
C MET A 17 -28.17 -26.45 7.02
N LEU A 18 -29.16 -26.13 7.85
CA LEU A 18 -30.46 -25.60 7.49
C LEU A 18 -30.34 -24.44 6.48
N THR A 19 -31.04 -24.59 5.37
CA THR A 19 -31.42 -23.52 4.47
C THR A 19 -32.38 -22.58 5.20
N LEU A 20 -31.92 -21.35 5.50
CA LEU A 20 -32.80 -20.28 5.97
C LEU A 20 -33.69 -19.81 4.79
N PRO A 21 -35.01 -19.70 4.98
CA PRO A 21 -35.90 -19.26 3.92
C PRO A 21 -35.73 -17.77 3.65
N PHE A 22 -35.60 -17.46 2.35
CA PHE A 22 -35.76 -16.14 1.76
C PHE A 22 -37.02 -15.45 2.32
N SER A 23 -36.83 -14.40 3.12
CA SER A 23 -37.92 -13.50 3.49
C SER A 23 -38.12 -12.49 2.37
N GLN A 24 -39.34 -12.44 1.87
CA GLN A 24 -39.79 -11.55 0.80
C GLN A 24 -39.54 -10.08 1.15
N ALA A 25 -38.90 -9.36 0.22
CA ALA A 25 -38.74 -7.92 0.26
C ALA A 25 -40.12 -7.23 0.36
N ARG A 26 -40.33 -6.46 1.44
CA ARG A 26 -41.45 -5.50 1.52
C ARG A 26 -41.05 -4.23 0.76
N SER A 27 -41.92 -3.80 -0.15
CA SER A 27 -41.80 -2.59 -0.94
C SER A 27 -41.71 -1.33 -0.06
N PRO A 28 -40.94 -0.30 -0.46
CA PRO A 28 -40.88 0.97 0.28
C PRO A 28 -42.18 1.77 0.12
N PRO A 29 -42.60 2.56 1.12
CA PRO A 29 -43.75 3.44 1.01
C PRO A 29 -43.47 4.62 0.06
N LYS A 30 -44.49 5.01 -0.73
CA LYS A 30 -44.46 6.15 -1.65
C LYS A 30 -44.30 7.49 -0.90
N PRO A 31 -43.61 8.49 -1.48
CA PRO A 31 -43.49 9.81 -0.88
C PRO A 31 -44.81 10.58 -0.94
N THR A 32 -45.26 11.07 0.21
CA THR A 32 -46.41 11.96 0.34
C THR A 32 -46.02 13.38 -0.09
N GLN A 33 -46.84 13.98 -0.96
CA GLN A 33 -46.69 15.36 -1.42
C GLN A 33 -46.90 16.33 -0.26
N ALA A 34 -45.88 17.09 0.10
CA ALA A 34 -46.01 18.28 0.93
C ALA A 34 -46.37 19.47 0.04
N THR A 35 -47.51 20.09 0.35
CA THR A 35 -48.06 21.27 -0.30
C THR A 35 -47.19 22.49 -0.07
N ARG A 36 -46.89 23.22 -1.16
CA ARG A 36 -46.26 24.55 -1.13
C ARG A 36 -47.28 25.59 -0.63
N GLY A 37 -47.00 26.21 0.50
CA GLY A 37 -47.55 27.52 0.87
C GLY A 37 -46.46 28.57 0.69
N HIS A 38 -46.55 29.38 -0.37
CA HIS A 38 -45.75 30.60 -0.52
C HIS A 38 -46.64 31.78 -0.15
N GLU A 39 -46.41 32.35 1.03
CA GLU A 39 -46.85 33.70 1.37
C GLU A 39 -45.89 34.72 0.76
N GLN A 40 -46.47 35.74 0.13
CA GLN A 40 -45.80 36.93 -0.34
C GLN A 40 -45.57 37.90 0.83
N ALA A 41 -44.38 38.48 0.91
CA ALA A 41 -44.20 39.79 1.54
C ALA A 41 -43.03 40.52 0.87
N SER A 42 -43.39 41.62 0.22
CA SER A 42 -42.49 42.67 -0.26
C SER A 42 -42.13 43.60 0.89
N SER A 43 -40.87 44.03 0.97
CA SER A 43 -40.49 45.43 1.24
C SER A 43 -38.98 45.59 1.23
N LEU A 44 -38.55 46.67 0.58
CA LEU A 44 -37.18 47.17 0.54
C LEU A 44 -36.74 47.65 1.92
N THR A 45 -35.44 47.56 2.23
CA THR A 45 -34.62 48.75 2.53
C THR A 45 -33.13 48.39 2.60
N THR A 46 -32.36 49.33 2.07
CA THR A 46 -30.91 49.41 1.91
C THR A 46 -30.16 49.61 3.24
N SER A 47 -28.97 49.03 3.39
CA SER A 47 -27.79 49.80 3.84
C SER A 47 -26.49 49.00 3.63
N ASP A 48 -25.53 49.72 3.05
CA ASP A 48 -24.14 49.36 2.80
C ASP A 48 -23.37 49.04 4.09
N SER A 49 -22.64 47.91 4.08
CA SER A 49 -21.44 47.77 4.89
C SER A 49 -20.43 46.82 4.23
N LYS A 50 -19.49 47.42 3.50
CA LYS A 50 -18.08 47.01 3.30
C LYS A 50 -17.79 45.50 3.32
N GLN A 51 -17.83 44.86 2.15
CA GLN A 51 -17.09 43.63 1.90
C GLN A 51 -15.63 43.98 1.56
N THR A 52 -14.74 43.75 2.52
CA THR A 52 -13.31 43.58 2.26
C THR A 52 -13.12 42.34 1.38
N HIS A 53 -12.64 42.57 0.17
CA HIS A 53 -12.29 41.55 -0.81
C HIS A 53 -11.08 40.75 -0.28
N CYS A 54 -11.31 39.66 0.46
CA CYS A 54 -10.27 38.68 0.73
C CYS A 54 -9.99 37.93 -0.57
N LEU A 55 -8.84 38.21 -1.19
CA LEU A 55 -8.25 37.37 -2.22
C LEU A 55 -8.10 35.95 -1.65
N PRO A 56 -8.56 34.89 -2.33
CA PRO A 56 -8.25 33.54 -1.89
C PRO A 56 -6.74 33.32 -1.95
N ASN A 57 -6.18 32.85 -0.83
CA ASN A 57 -4.77 32.50 -0.69
C ASN A 57 -4.33 31.61 -1.86
N SER A 58 -3.30 32.05 -2.57
CA SER A 58 -2.67 31.42 -3.74
C SER A 58 -1.95 30.09 -3.45
N HIS A 59 -2.32 29.39 -2.38
CA HIS A 59 -1.75 28.10 -1.98
C HIS A 59 -2.73 26.92 -2.13
N GLU A 60 -4.04 27.16 -2.27
CA GLU A 60 -5.03 26.09 -2.52
C GLU A 60 -5.29 25.82 -4.01
N SER A 61 -4.83 26.70 -4.91
CA SER A 61 -5.02 26.55 -6.36
C SER A 61 -3.92 25.74 -7.06
N MET A 62 -2.97 25.14 -6.31
CA MET A 62 -1.77 24.50 -6.88
C MET A 62 -1.69 22.97 -6.74
N GLN A 63 -2.76 22.28 -6.32
CA GLN A 63 -2.78 20.81 -6.19
C GLN A 63 -3.86 20.10 -7.01
N LYS A 64 -4.54 20.81 -7.92
CA LYS A 64 -5.55 20.20 -8.82
C LYS A 64 -5.05 19.97 -10.24
N GLU A 65 -3.81 20.36 -10.55
CA GLU A 65 -3.28 20.42 -11.93
C GLU A 65 -2.31 19.31 -12.32
N GLN A 66 -2.08 18.31 -11.47
CA GLN A 66 -1.16 17.20 -11.77
C GLN A 66 -1.84 15.81 -11.72
N SER A 67 -3.12 15.69 -12.07
CA SER A 67 -3.67 14.39 -12.50
C SER A 67 -3.28 14.17 -13.96
N ASP A 68 -2.00 13.82 -14.09
CA ASP A 68 -1.23 13.28 -15.19
C ASP A 68 -2.02 12.83 -16.43
N SER A 69 -1.58 13.27 -17.61
CA SER A 69 -2.14 13.05 -18.95
C SER A 69 -2.08 11.59 -19.45
N ARG A 70 -2.17 10.61 -18.57
CA ARG A 70 -2.20 9.18 -18.92
C ARG A 70 -3.64 8.77 -19.13
N SER A 71 -3.93 8.14 -20.27
CA SER A 71 -5.27 7.64 -20.52
C SER A 71 -5.61 6.51 -19.54
N VAL A 72 -6.90 6.33 -19.25
CA VAL A 72 -7.37 5.17 -18.46
C VAL A 72 -6.87 3.86 -19.06
N ALA A 73 -6.79 3.78 -20.40
CA ALA A 73 -6.27 2.61 -21.10
C ALA A 73 -4.80 2.33 -20.74
N ASP A 74 -3.95 3.37 -20.65
CA ASP A 74 -2.55 3.22 -20.28
C ASP A 74 -2.40 2.72 -18.85
N LEU A 75 -3.20 3.23 -17.91
CA LEU A 75 -3.19 2.79 -16.52
C LEU A 75 -3.65 1.33 -16.38
N VAL A 76 -4.66 0.92 -17.14
CA VAL A 76 -5.13 -0.48 -17.19
C VAL A 76 -4.05 -1.39 -17.78
N ALA A 77 -3.42 -0.98 -18.88
CA ALA A 77 -2.35 -1.73 -19.52
C ALA A 77 -1.12 -1.87 -18.59
N ALA A 78 -0.76 -0.80 -17.87
CA ALA A 78 0.34 -0.81 -16.92
C ALA A 78 0.10 -1.78 -15.75
N ARG A 79 -1.11 -1.78 -15.16
CA ARG A 79 -1.49 -2.76 -14.12
C ARG A 79 -1.45 -4.19 -14.64
N ALA A 80 -2.00 -4.42 -15.84
CA ALA A 80 -1.99 -5.75 -16.45
C ALA A 80 -0.55 -6.25 -16.73
N ARG A 81 0.36 -5.37 -17.17
CA ARG A 81 1.78 -5.69 -17.33
C ARG A 81 2.42 -6.04 -16.00
N CYS A 82 2.24 -5.21 -14.98
CA CYS A 82 2.78 -5.45 -13.64
C CYS A 82 2.32 -6.79 -13.07
N GLN A 83 1.02 -7.09 -13.19
CA GLN A 83 0.46 -8.33 -12.70
C GLN A 83 1.09 -9.56 -13.37
N ARG A 84 1.39 -9.49 -14.67
CA ARG A 84 2.10 -10.57 -15.38
C ARG A 84 3.55 -10.72 -14.89
N ALA A 85 4.26 -9.61 -14.66
CA ALA A 85 5.62 -9.64 -14.12
C ALA A 85 5.66 -10.23 -12.70
N CYS A 86 4.77 -9.78 -11.80
CA CYS A 86 4.62 -10.36 -10.46
C CYS A 86 4.32 -11.86 -10.51
N ARG A 87 3.48 -12.32 -11.45
CA ARG A 87 3.22 -13.76 -11.63
C ARG A 87 4.47 -14.51 -12.05
N ARG A 88 5.29 -13.98 -12.97
CA ARG A 88 6.56 -14.63 -13.35
C ARG A 88 7.51 -14.73 -12.15
N PHE A 89 7.72 -13.62 -11.45
CA PHE A 89 8.56 -13.56 -10.25
C PHE A 89 8.12 -14.55 -9.17
N ASN A 90 6.82 -14.57 -8.84
CA ASN A 90 6.29 -15.44 -7.78
C ASN A 90 6.30 -16.93 -8.12
N ASN A 91 6.39 -17.29 -9.41
CA ASN A 91 6.38 -18.68 -9.87
C ASN A 91 7.71 -19.09 -10.51
N ALA A 92 8.79 -18.36 -10.24
CA ALA A 92 10.10 -18.62 -10.85
C ALA A 92 10.69 -19.98 -10.45
N GLY A 93 10.36 -20.49 -9.26
CA GLY A 93 10.98 -21.69 -8.70
C GLY A 93 12.42 -21.42 -8.25
N GLU A 94 13.28 -22.42 -8.38
CA GLU A 94 14.71 -22.29 -8.09
C GLU A 94 15.42 -21.71 -9.33
N VAL A 95 15.83 -20.45 -9.21
CA VAL A 95 16.55 -19.69 -10.26
C VAL A 95 17.77 -19.01 -9.65
N SER A 96 18.73 -18.62 -10.49
CA SER A 96 19.90 -17.88 -10.00
C SER A 96 19.51 -16.49 -9.46
N ARG A 97 20.38 -15.90 -8.63
CA ARG A 97 20.19 -14.53 -8.13
C ARG A 97 19.99 -13.52 -9.26
N ARG A 98 20.77 -13.65 -10.33
CA ARG A 98 20.66 -12.84 -11.54
C ARG A 98 19.30 -12.94 -12.20
N GLN A 99 18.83 -14.17 -12.44
CA GLN A 99 17.51 -14.40 -13.03
C GLN A 99 16.39 -13.82 -12.15
N MET A 100 16.52 -13.97 -10.83
CA MET A 100 15.56 -13.38 -9.88
C MET A 100 15.58 -11.84 -9.94
N LEU A 101 16.75 -11.23 -10.09
CA LEU A 101 16.89 -9.79 -10.27
C LEU A 101 16.34 -9.29 -11.60
N GLU A 102 16.49 -10.03 -12.70
CA GLU A 102 15.88 -9.70 -13.98
C GLU A 102 14.35 -9.69 -13.88
N LEU A 103 13.77 -10.69 -13.22
CA LEU A 103 12.33 -10.75 -12.95
C LEU A 103 11.87 -9.60 -12.04
N TRP A 104 12.67 -9.23 -11.05
CA TRP A 104 12.40 -8.06 -10.20
C TRP A 104 12.42 -6.75 -11.01
N LYS A 105 13.42 -6.54 -11.87
CA LYS A 105 13.52 -5.36 -12.74
C LYS A 105 12.35 -5.26 -13.71
N ASP A 106 11.86 -6.39 -14.22
CA ASP A 106 10.65 -6.47 -15.04
C ASP A 106 9.38 -6.03 -14.28
N ILE A 107 9.25 -6.32 -12.97
CA ILE A 107 8.18 -5.76 -12.13
C ILE A 107 8.26 -4.23 -12.11
N LEU A 108 9.45 -3.68 -11.85
CA LEU A 108 9.69 -2.24 -11.79
C LEU A 108 9.65 -1.55 -13.15
N ASN A 109 9.56 -2.32 -14.25
CA ASN A 109 9.74 -1.84 -15.61
C ASN A 109 11.09 -1.11 -15.81
N ASP A 110 12.12 -1.58 -15.12
CA ASP A 110 13.47 -1.04 -15.13
C ASP A 110 14.30 -1.69 -16.25
N GLN A 111 14.65 -0.89 -17.26
CA GLN A 111 15.41 -1.32 -18.44
C GLN A 111 16.93 -1.15 -18.28
N THR A 112 17.41 -0.69 -17.13
CA THR A 112 18.85 -0.54 -16.91
C THR A 112 19.52 -1.92 -16.95
N PRO A 113 20.58 -2.14 -17.74
CA PRO A 113 21.22 -3.44 -17.85
C PRO A 113 21.93 -3.81 -16.54
N LEU A 114 21.86 -5.10 -16.19
CA LEU A 114 22.73 -5.66 -15.15
C LEU A 114 24.20 -5.68 -15.66
N PRO A 115 25.19 -5.67 -14.76
CA PRO A 115 26.58 -5.88 -15.14
C PRO A 115 26.76 -7.22 -15.88
N PRO A 116 27.79 -7.35 -16.75
CA PRO A 116 28.06 -8.60 -17.45
C PRO A 116 28.21 -9.78 -16.48
N PRO A 117 27.63 -10.94 -16.80
CA PRO A 117 27.66 -12.11 -15.92
C PRO A 117 29.10 -12.59 -15.67
N GLN A 118 29.35 -13.06 -14.45
CA GLN A 118 30.57 -13.77 -14.12
C GLN A 118 30.46 -15.26 -14.48
N GLU A 119 31.59 -15.92 -14.73
CA GLU A 119 31.62 -17.36 -15.03
C GLU A 119 31.31 -18.20 -13.78
N ASP A 120 31.89 -17.81 -12.64
CA ASP A 120 31.64 -18.45 -11.36
C ASP A 120 30.34 -17.92 -10.72
N PRO A 121 29.40 -18.80 -10.31
CA PRO A 121 28.14 -18.37 -9.72
C PRO A 121 28.28 -17.58 -8.41
N LEU A 122 29.30 -17.88 -7.58
CA LEU A 122 29.51 -17.16 -6.33
C LEU A 122 30.04 -15.75 -6.61
N ASP A 123 30.96 -15.62 -7.56
CA ASP A 123 31.43 -14.30 -8.00
C ASP A 123 30.31 -13.45 -8.63
N ASP A 124 29.38 -14.08 -9.36
CA ASP A 124 28.18 -13.42 -9.89
C ASP A 124 27.25 -12.93 -8.78
N ASP A 125 27.02 -13.76 -7.77
CA ASP A 125 26.21 -13.41 -6.60
C ASP A 125 26.83 -12.25 -5.81
N ILE A 126 28.16 -12.27 -5.61
CA ILE A 126 28.91 -11.17 -4.97
C ILE A 126 28.80 -9.89 -5.80
N GLN A 127 28.94 -9.96 -7.12
CA GLN A 127 28.75 -8.80 -8.01
C GLN A 127 27.36 -8.15 -7.84
N LEU A 128 26.35 -8.95 -7.50
CA LEU A 128 24.96 -8.54 -7.37
C LEU A 128 24.53 -8.24 -5.93
N GLU A 129 25.44 -8.28 -4.95
CA GLU A 129 25.13 -8.11 -3.52
C GLU A 129 24.49 -6.75 -3.18
N HIS A 130 24.82 -5.72 -3.95
CA HIS A 130 24.31 -4.36 -3.74
C HIS A 130 22.84 -4.21 -4.15
N TYR A 131 22.30 -5.10 -4.98
CA TYR A 131 20.89 -5.05 -5.39
C TYR A 131 19.96 -5.53 -4.27
N PRO A 132 18.72 -5.01 -4.20
CA PRO A 132 17.78 -5.42 -3.17
C PRO A 132 17.38 -6.90 -3.30
N TRP A 133 17.10 -7.52 -2.16
CA TRP A 133 16.59 -8.88 -2.08
C TRP A 133 15.10 -8.86 -1.78
N ILE A 134 14.30 -9.58 -2.57
CA ILE A 134 12.85 -9.63 -2.44
C ILE A 134 12.44 -11.09 -2.42
N GLU A 135 11.75 -11.46 -1.36
CA GLU A 135 11.21 -12.80 -1.20
C GLU A 135 9.84 -12.93 -1.87
N PRO A 136 9.63 -13.95 -2.72
CA PRO A 136 8.30 -14.25 -3.25
C PRO A 136 7.43 -14.95 -2.20
N PRO A 137 6.10 -14.73 -2.18
CA PRO A 137 5.37 -13.95 -3.17
C PRO A 137 5.37 -12.45 -2.85
N PHE A 138 5.51 -11.65 -3.89
CA PHE A 138 5.45 -10.19 -3.85
C PHE A 138 4.32 -9.70 -4.77
N ARG A 139 3.63 -8.63 -4.37
CA ARG A 139 2.58 -8.01 -5.20
C ARG A 139 2.70 -6.51 -5.20
N THR A 140 2.59 -5.92 -6.39
CA THR A 140 2.45 -4.48 -6.57
C THR A 140 1.51 -4.11 -7.70
N ASP A 141 0.94 -2.90 -7.65
CA ASP A 141 -0.09 -2.40 -8.57
C ASP A 141 0.49 -2.07 -9.94
N TYR A 142 1.51 -1.22 -9.95
CA TYR A 142 2.13 -0.62 -11.13
C TYR A 142 3.62 -0.91 -11.24
N GLY A 143 4.32 -1.20 -10.14
CA GLY A 143 5.74 -1.50 -10.06
C GLY A 143 6.67 -0.33 -10.35
N HIS A 144 6.43 0.43 -11.41
CA HIS A 144 7.28 1.54 -11.87
C HIS A 144 7.24 2.79 -10.98
N ASN A 145 6.32 2.85 -10.00
CA ASN A 145 6.30 3.92 -9.01
C ASN A 145 7.06 3.52 -7.73
N LEU A 146 7.50 2.26 -7.62
CA LEU A 146 8.28 1.76 -6.50
C LEU A 146 9.77 1.91 -6.77
N LYS A 147 10.47 2.53 -5.81
CA LYS A 147 11.94 2.61 -5.79
C LYS A 147 12.45 1.90 -4.55
N VAL A 148 13.38 0.97 -4.74
CA VAL A 148 13.98 0.20 -3.64
C VAL A 148 15.48 0.42 -3.65
N GLY A 149 16.00 0.89 -2.53
CA GLY A 149 17.42 1.20 -2.36
C GLY A 149 18.30 -0.04 -2.30
N ALA A 150 19.59 0.18 -2.47
CA ALA A 150 20.60 -0.85 -2.44
C ALA A 150 20.66 -1.60 -1.11
N GLY A 151 20.87 -2.92 -1.18
CA GLY A 151 20.95 -3.81 -0.01
C GLY A 151 19.67 -3.83 0.84
N ALA A 152 18.55 -3.31 0.36
CA ALA A 152 17.28 -3.44 1.05
C ALA A 152 16.75 -4.88 0.94
N PHE A 153 15.99 -5.31 1.93
CA PHE A 153 15.40 -6.63 2.00
C PHE A 153 13.88 -6.51 2.17
N ILE A 154 13.11 -7.21 1.34
CA ILE A 154 11.65 -7.30 1.45
C ILE A 154 11.28 -8.77 1.62
N ASN A 155 10.69 -9.08 2.76
CA ASN A 155 10.34 -10.45 3.13
C ASN A 155 8.99 -10.90 2.50
N PHE A 156 8.65 -12.17 2.71
CA PHE A 156 7.51 -12.87 2.11
C PHE A 156 6.18 -12.11 2.22
N ASP A 157 5.31 -12.29 1.23
CA ASP A 157 3.92 -11.82 1.22
C ASP A 157 3.74 -10.30 1.31
N ALA A 158 4.76 -9.52 0.92
CA ALA A 158 4.62 -8.06 0.87
C ALA A 158 3.63 -7.60 -0.22
N VAL A 159 2.77 -6.65 0.13
CA VAL A 159 1.78 -6.05 -0.77
C VAL A 159 1.99 -4.55 -0.85
N ILE A 160 2.27 -4.02 -2.03
CA ILE A 160 2.55 -2.61 -2.25
C ILE A 160 1.54 -2.05 -3.25
N ILE A 161 0.77 -1.04 -2.86
CA ILE A 161 -0.14 -0.32 -3.77
C ILE A 161 0.51 1.01 -4.12
N ASP A 162 1.27 1.03 -5.21
CA ASP A 162 2.08 2.15 -5.70
C ASP A 162 1.31 3.03 -6.72
N THR A 163 0.09 3.43 -6.36
CA THR A 163 -0.70 4.44 -7.10
C THR A 163 0.05 5.77 -7.24
N SER A 164 0.81 6.16 -6.20
CA SER A 164 1.78 7.25 -6.19
C SER A 164 3.17 6.71 -5.86
N PRO A 165 4.24 7.50 -6.08
CA PRO A 165 5.59 7.09 -5.75
C PRO A 165 5.75 6.53 -4.33
N ILE A 166 6.42 5.38 -4.22
CA ILE A 166 6.84 4.77 -2.96
C ILE A 166 8.34 4.59 -3.02
N THR A 167 9.06 5.18 -2.07
CA THR A 167 10.53 5.05 -1.98
C THR A 167 10.91 4.30 -0.71
N ILE A 168 11.74 3.27 -0.86
CA ILE A 168 12.36 2.52 0.23
C ILE A 168 13.87 2.78 0.16
N GLY A 169 14.45 3.32 1.23
CA GLY A 169 15.87 3.63 1.30
C GLY A 169 16.79 2.40 1.33
N ALA A 170 18.09 2.66 1.18
CA ALA A 170 19.11 1.62 1.20
C ALA A 170 19.18 0.89 2.55
N ARG A 171 19.55 -0.40 2.53
CA ARG A 171 19.73 -1.25 3.71
C ARG A 171 18.49 -1.37 4.62
N THR A 172 17.32 -0.94 4.14
CA THR A 172 16.07 -1.02 4.87
C THR A 172 15.52 -2.44 4.81
N LEU A 173 15.09 -2.95 5.96
CA LEU A 173 14.53 -4.28 6.13
C LEU A 173 13.02 -4.19 6.31
N ILE A 174 12.27 -4.85 5.41
CA ILE A 174 10.81 -4.94 5.45
C ILE A 174 10.43 -6.38 5.80
N GLY A 175 9.77 -6.54 6.95
CA GLY A 175 9.30 -7.81 7.48
C GLY A 175 8.16 -8.42 6.67
N PRO A 176 7.81 -9.68 6.96
CA PRO A 176 6.85 -10.42 6.15
C PRO A 176 5.44 -9.83 6.28
N ARG A 177 4.65 -9.93 5.22
CA ARG A 177 3.26 -9.42 5.15
C ARG A 177 3.14 -7.92 5.39
N ALA A 178 4.22 -7.16 5.17
CA ALA A 178 4.16 -5.71 5.20
C ALA A 178 3.31 -5.18 4.03
N SER A 179 2.59 -4.10 4.30
CA SER A 179 1.62 -3.51 3.39
C SER A 179 1.87 -2.01 3.23
N LEU A 180 2.23 -1.55 2.03
CA LEU A 180 2.51 -0.14 1.77
C LEU A 180 1.47 0.42 0.79
N TYR A 181 0.65 1.38 1.23
CA TYR A 181 -0.49 1.87 0.46
C TYR A 181 -0.35 3.35 0.16
N SER A 182 0.04 3.70 -1.07
CA SER A 182 0.06 5.11 -1.50
C SER A 182 -1.30 5.60 -2.04
N GLY A 183 -2.19 4.68 -2.41
CA GLY A 183 -3.53 4.99 -2.92
C GLY A 183 -4.61 5.04 -1.84
N THR A 184 -5.62 5.87 -2.05
CA THR A 184 -6.84 5.96 -1.23
C THR A 184 -8.04 6.41 -2.06
N HIS A 185 -9.21 6.50 -1.44
CA HIS A 185 -10.46 6.95 -2.04
C HIS A 185 -11.14 8.01 -1.16
N PRO A 186 -12.01 8.85 -1.75
CA PRO A 186 -12.86 9.74 -0.97
C PRO A 186 -13.65 8.99 0.11
N LEU A 187 -13.81 9.62 1.26
CA LEU A 187 -14.58 9.07 2.37
C LEU A 187 -16.09 9.17 2.10
N ASP A 188 -16.54 10.24 1.44
CA ASP A 188 -17.92 10.39 1.00
C ASP A 188 -18.27 9.28 -0.01
N PRO A 189 -19.26 8.42 0.26
CA PRO A 189 -19.66 7.35 -0.65
C PRO A 189 -20.18 7.85 -2.00
N VAL A 190 -20.79 9.05 -2.06
CA VAL A 190 -21.29 9.65 -3.30
C VAL A 190 -20.12 10.05 -4.18
N GLU A 191 -19.10 10.68 -3.61
CA GLU A 191 -17.88 11.03 -4.33
C GLU A 191 -17.09 9.79 -4.73
N ARG A 192 -16.91 8.84 -3.80
CA ARG A 192 -16.18 7.58 -4.03
C ARG A 192 -16.79 6.76 -5.17
N ASN A 193 -18.11 6.78 -5.35
CA ASN A 193 -18.83 6.19 -6.49
C ASN A 193 -18.33 4.78 -6.91
N GLY A 194 -17.97 3.95 -5.93
CA GLY A 194 -17.38 2.63 -6.16
C GLY A 194 -16.20 2.64 -7.15
N PHE A 195 -16.26 1.76 -8.17
CA PHE A 195 -15.22 1.68 -9.21
C PHE A 195 -15.20 2.89 -10.16
N LYS A 196 -16.28 3.69 -10.21
CA LYS A 196 -16.42 4.83 -11.13
C LYS A 196 -15.90 6.14 -10.55
N GLY A 197 -15.64 6.19 -9.25
CA GLY A 197 -15.15 7.40 -8.60
C GLY A 197 -13.63 7.52 -8.63
N PRO A 198 -13.10 8.64 -8.15
CA PRO A 198 -11.69 8.94 -8.23
C PRO A 198 -10.88 8.08 -7.27
N GLN A 199 -9.63 7.85 -7.66
CA GLN A 199 -8.57 7.34 -6.79
C GLN A 199 -7.61 8.50 -6.51
N ILE A 200 -7.19 8.63 -5.25
CA ILE A 200 -6.27 9.67 -4.80
C ILE A 200 -4.98 8.97 -4.39
N GLY A 201 -3.83 9.58 -4.63
CA GLY A 201 -2.55 9.04 -4.21
C GLY A 201 -1.74 10.06 -3.41
N LYS A 202 -0.97 9.58 -2.44
CA LYS A 202 0.04 10.35 -1.72
C LYS A 202 1.29 9.51 -1.55
N GLU A 203 2.45 10.13 -1.77
CA GLU A 203 3.73 9.44 -1.74
C GLU A 203 4.03 8.82 -0.37
N ILE A 204 4.78 7.72 -0.38
CA ILE A 204 5.36 7.14 0.84
C ILE A 204 6.88 7.21 0.71
N HIS A 205 7.54 7.70 1.77
CA HIS A 205 8.99 7.82 1.83
C HIS A 205 9.52 7.06 3.04
N ILE A 206 10.19 5.94 2.83
CA ILE A 206 10.87 5.19 3.89
C ILE A 206 12.37 5.44 3.75
N GLY A 207 12.99 5.97 4.79
CA GLY A 207 14.41 6.28 4.84
C GLY A 207 15.30 5.04 4.74
N GLU A 208 16.61 5.28 4.64
CA GLU A 208 17.62 4.21 4.73
C GLU A 208 17.73 3.65 6.15
N ASP A 209 18.32 2.46 6.29
CA ASP A 209 18.58 1.78 7.57
C ASP A 209 17.33 1.59 8.45
N CYS A 210 16.13 1.58 7.86
CA CYS A 210 14.90 1.35 8.62
C CYS A 210 14.64 -0.15 8.80
N TRP A 211 13.88 -0.50 9.83
CA TRP A 211 13.36 -1.86 10.00
C TRP A 211 11.85 -1.83 10.28
N LEU A 212 11.06 -2.26 9.31
CA LEU A 212 9.64 -2.50 9.52
C LEU A 212 9.46 -3.98 9.85
N ALA A 213 8.97 -4.31 11.03
CA ALA A 213 8.73 -5.68 11.42
C ALA A 213 7.54 -6.31 10.67
N GLY A 214 7.19 -7.56 10.99
CA GLY A 214 6.13 -8.28 10.30
C GLY A 214 4.76 -7.62 10.41
N ASN A 215 3.94 -7.72 9.37
CA ASN A 215 2.55 -7.24 9.34
C ASN A 215 2.37 -5.73 9.55
N VAL A 216 3.40 -4.91 9.32
CA VAL A 216 3.29 -3.44 9.34
C VAL A 216 2.47 -2.95 8.15
N THR A 217 1.59 -1.98 8.38
CA THR A 217 0.85 -1.26 7.35
C THR A 217 1.27 0.20 7.32
N VAL A 218 1.61 0.75 6.16
CA VAL A 218 1.95 2.17 5.96
C VAL A 218 0.92 2.81 5.03
N LEU A 219 0.31 3.91 5.49
CA LEU A 219 -0.76 4.61 4.79
C LEU A 219 -0.25 5.76 3.90
N PRO A 220 -1.11 6.32 3.02
CA PRO A 220 -0.69 7.33 2.06
C PRO A 220 -0.13 8.60 2.73
N GLY A 221 0.95 9.16 2.17
CA GLY A 221 1.52 10.42 2.63
C GLY A 221 2.46 10.30 3.83
N VAL A 222 2.82 9.07 4.22
CA VAL A 222 3.71 8.82 5.35
C VAL A 222 5.17 8.93 4.93
N THR A 223 5.94 9.67 5.72
CA THR A 223 7.40 9.62 5.71
C THR A 223 7.91 8.92 6.96
N ILE A 224 8.75 7.91 6.81
CA ILE A 224 9.49 7.24 7.89
C ILE A 224 10.95 7.66 7.76
N ARG A 225 11.49 8.35 8.77
CA ARG A 225 12.87 8.84 8.72
C ARG A 225 13.90 7.71 8.81
N LYS A 226 15.10 7.98 8.32
CA LYS A 226 16.27 7.10 8.39
C LYS A 226 16.44 6.48 9.79
N GLY A 227 16.77 5.19 9.83
CA GLY A 227 17.09 4.47 11.06
C GLY A 227 15.88 4.11 11.91
N SER A 228 14.65 4.36 11.44
CA SER A 228 13.43 4.06 12.23
C SER A 228 13.10 2.57 12.23
N VAL A 229 12.62 2.09 13.35
CA VAL A 229 12.13 0.73 13.58
C VAL A 229 10.63 0.80 13.82
N ILE A 230 9.85 0.01 13.11
CA ILE A 230 8.40 -0.08 13.27
C ILE A 230 8.05 -1.49 13.74
N GLY A 231 7.39 -1.57 14.88
CA GLY A 231 7.01 -2.81 15.56
C GLY A 231 5.95 -3.57 14.78
N ALA A 232 5.91 -4.88 14.99
CA ALA A 232 5.07 -5.78 14.23
C ALA A 232 3.58 -5.42 14.39
N GLY A 233 2.81 -5.49 13.31
CA GLY A 233 1.38 -5.19 13.31
C GLY A 233 1.00 -3.71 13.38
N SER A 234 1.96 -2.78 13.41
CA SER A 234 1.68 -1.34 13.48
C SER A 234 0.97 -0.83 12.22
N VAL A 235 -0.01 0.07 12.39
CA VAL A 235 -0.54 0.90 11.30
C VAL A 235 0.07 2.30 11.41
N VAL A 236 0.89 2.64 10.43
CA VAL A 236 1.59 3.92 10.34
C VAL A 236 0.77 4.85 9.46
N ASN A 237 0.17 5.86 10.08
CA ASN A 237 -0.72 6.83 9.43
C ASN A 237 -0.24 8.28 9.53
N LYS A 238 0.90 8.51 10.21
CA LYS A 238 1.56 9.80 10.37
C LYS A 238 3.05 9.67 10.11
N THR A 239 3.69 10.79 9.77
CA THR A 239 5.15 10.85 9.60
C THR A 239 5.86 10.43 10.89
N VAL A 240 6.82 9.53 10.76
CA VAL A 240 7.63 8.98 11.85
C VAL A 240 8.96 9.72 11.90
N ASN A 241 9.19 10.43 13.00
CA ASN A 241 10.39 11.26 13.19
C ASN A 241 11.50 10.59 14.03
N PHE A 242 11.28 9.40 14.62
CA PHE A 242 12.18 8.79 15.62
C PHE A 242 12.44 7.29 15.37
N THR A 243 13.49 6.79 16.02
CA THR A 243 14.15 5.49 15.78
C THR A 243 13.31 4.26 16.12
N VAL A 244 12.29 4.30 16.99
CA VAL A 244 11.48 3.10 17.30
C VAL A 244 10.01 3.45 17.55
N ILE A 245 9.10 2.73 16.90
CA ILE A 245 7.65 2.72 17.14
C ILE A 245 7.29 1.27 17.46
N ALA A 246 6.72 0.99 18.64
CA ALA A 246 6.36 -0.38 19.03
C ALA A 246 4.89 -0.74 18.75
N GLU A 247 4.03 0.26 18.46
CA GLU A 247 2.56 0.10 18.45
C GLU A 247 1.87 1.03 17.42
N ASN A 248 0.54 0.93 17.33
CA ASN A 248 -0.31 1.72 16.43
C ASN A 248 -0.06 3.23 16.58
N VAL A 249 0.20 3.96 15.48
CA VAL A 249 0.70 5.35 15.55
C VAL A 249 -0.35 6.34 16.11
N ASP A 250 -1.62 5.94 16.16
CA ASP A 250 -2.69 6.74 16.76
C ASP A 250 -2.61 6.86 18.29
N SER A 251 -1.95 5.93 18.99
CA SER A 251 -1.79 5.97 20.46
C SER A 251 -0.47 6.59 20.92
N TRP A 252 0.40 7.05 20.00
CA TRP A 252 1.72 7.53 20.34
C TRP A 252 1.73 8.98 20.86
N ASN A 253 2.16 9.18 22.11
CA ASN A 253 2.15 10.46 22.83
C ASN A 253 3.55 11.10 23.05
N GLY A 254 4.59 10.69 22.33
CA GLY A 254 5.87 11.44 22.33
C GLY A 254 7.08 10.73 22.94
N ASP A 255 6.90 9.74 23.80
CA ASP A 255 8.01 9.29 24.66
C ASP A 255 8.40 7.83 24.39
N TYR A 256 9.31 7.62 23.44
CA TYR A 256 10.26 6.49 23.51
C TYR A 256 11.57 6.89 22.81
N GLU A 257 12.47 7.54 23.56
CA GLU A 257 13.90 7.51 23.27
C GLU A 257 14.44 6.13 23.70
N TYR A 258 14.73 5.24 22.75
CA TYR A 258 15.65 4.14 23.04
C TYR A 258 16.31 3.58 21.77
N TYR A 259 17.56 4.00 21.51
CA TYR A 259 18.72 3.17 21.14
C TYR A 259 19.92 4.09 20.89
N ARG A 260 20.54 4.58 21.97
CA ARG A 260 21.87 5.20 21.95
C ARG A 260 22.73 4.61 23.05
N ASN A 261 22.95 3.29 23.01
CA ASN A 261 24.00 2.63 23.77
C ASN A 261 24.22 1.21 23.28
N ARG A 262 25.23 1.04 22.41
CA ARG A 262 26.12 -0.13 22.32
C ARG A 262 27.05 0.10 21.14
N HIS A 263 28.11 0.88 21.34
CA HIS A 263 29.43 0.83 20.66
C HIS A 263 30.34 1.89 21.28
N CYS A 264 30.63 1.75 22.57
CA CYS A 264 31.76 2.36 23.27
C CYS A 264 31.96 1.58 24.58
N GLN A 265 32.54 0.38 24.47
CA GLN A 265 33.41 -0.24 25.47
C GLN A 265 34.48 -1.01 24.70
#